data_AF-A0A957JAD6-F1
#
_entry.id   AF-A0A957JAD6-F1
#
_cell.length_a   1.000
_cell.length_b   1.000
_cell.length_c   1.000
_cell.angle_alpha   90.00
_cell.angle_beta   90.00
_cell.angle_gamma   90.00
#
_symmetry.space_group_name_H-M   'P 1'
#
loop_
_entity.id
_entity.type
_entity.pdbx_description
1 polymer ?
#
loop_
_entity_poly.entity_id
_entity_poly.type
_entity_poly.pdbx_seq_one_letter_code
_entity_poly.pdbx_strand_id
1 'polypeptide(L)'
;SGATRVLIEPGIYREAFTLGADVALIGSGADRTILTIPNGITNTVLITASGVANASLANLTILGEGDGVGLSVSSSASSIALQRVVVQGFATAVSVDGSATTLALKNNTIVGNSNGFIATNNAGVDIRNTVFAYNDGTAVQYNPTAVLQLHQYNLYFANGTDLSPNNPGGGELFSNPLFNDFANGDFRAASFSPVIDAGTPGDPVPPGAGDAVDIGHLEQAAVGYFVDDDYCSACANDGLIWGVNAFNVIQDGVNAALSDLNTLSFSDPIRFTVGVNEGVYTETVVISGSVNLVGRSPDTTAILGNGGPSVAFDTAVDAGVSGFTLMGGGTEKIGVLLAGGSNTIEIAYNLIKNNSVGISVTQRATGMATFNTIISNTTGVEV
;
A
#
# COMPACT_ATOMS: atom_id res chain seq x y z
N SER A 1 -20.22 -13.23 11.93
CA SER A 1 -19.49 -12.38 12.88
C SER A 1 -19.90 -10.93 12.63
N GLY A 2 -19.86 -10.06 13.65
CA GLY A 2 -20.25 -8.63 13.53
C GLY A 2 -19.07 -7.67 13.33
N ALA A 3 -17.95 -8.16 12.80
CA ALA A 3 -16.80 -7.33 12.51
C ALA A 3 -16.97 -6.76 11.09
N THR A 4 -17.13 -5.44 10.98
CA THR A 4 -17.14 -4.72 9.69
C THR A 4 -15.76 -4.73 9.02
N ARG A 5 -14.71 -5.09 9.77
CA ARG A 5 -13.33 -5.11 9.31
C ARG A 5 -12.54 -6.24 9.97
N VAL A 6 -11.84 -7.02 9.16
CA VAL A 6 -10.99 -8.14 9.56
C VAL A 6 -9.58 -7.87 9.02
N LEU A 7 -8.64 -7.68 9.95
CA LEU A 7 -7.22 -7.53 9.63
C LEU A 7 -6.56 -8.90 9.71
N ILE A 8 -5.81 -9.26 8.67
CA ILE A 8 -5.07 -10.51 8.58
C ILE A 8 -3.59 -10.21 8.77
N GLU A 9 -3.00 -10.85 9.78
CA GLU A 9 -1.56 -10.77 10.06
C GLU A 9 -0.74 -11.46 8.95
N PRO A 10 0.56 -11.12 8.80
CA PRO A 10 1.46 -11.86 7.90
C PRO A 10 1.39 -13.38 8.10
N GLY A 11 1.35 -14.14 7.00
CA GLY A 11 1.27 -15.59 7.03
C GLY A 11 0.63 -16.20 5.79
N ILE A 12 0.64 -17.54 5.75
CA ILE A 12 -0.02 -18.32 4.70
C ILE A 12 -1.26 -19.01 5.28
N TYR A 13 -2.42 -18.61 4.80
CA TYR A 13 -3.73 -19.07 5.25
C TYR A 13 -4.32 -20.01 4.20
N ARG A 14 -4.58 -21.25 4.60
CA ARG A 14 -5.08 -22.33 3.73
C ARG A 14 -6.56 -22.58 3.98
N GLU A 15 -7.39 -21.67 3.51
CA GLU A 15 -8.83 -21.71 3.77
C GLU A 15 -9.61 -21.14 2.60
N ALA A 16 -10.67 -21.86 2.20
CA ALA A 16 -11.68 -21.34 1.29
C ALA A 16 -12.87 -20.85 2.10
N PHE A 17 -13.42 -19.68 1.77
CA PHE A 17 -14.48 -19.06 2.56
C PHE A 17 -15.46 -18.24 1.73
N THR A 18 -16.58 -17.89 2.36
CA THR A 18 -17.58 -16.98 1.80
C THR A 18 -17.51 -15.64 2.53
N LEU A 19 -17.42 -14.55 1.77
CA LEU A 19 -17.49 -13.20 2.31
C LEU A 19 -18.88 -12.92 2.88
N GLY A 20 -18.93 -12.26 4.03
CA GLY A 20 -20.14 -11.67 4.57
C GLY A 20 -20.42 -10.28 3.99
N ALA A 21 -21.68 -9.84 4.05
CA ALA A 21 -22.02 -8.44 3.76
C ALA A 21 -21.36 -7.50 4.79
N ASP A 22 -21.00 -6.30 4.33
CA ASP A 22 -20.37 -5.25 5.13
C ASP A 22 -19.02 -5.65 5.77
N VAL A 23 -18.31 -6.63 5.20
CA VAL A 23 -17.00 -7.10 5.68
C VAL A 23 -15.87 -6.61 4.77
N ALA A 24 -14.92 -5.88 5.35
CA ALA A 24 -13.62 -5.60 4.73
C ALA A 24 -12.54 -6.55 5.25
N LEU A 25 -11.98 -7.39 4.38
CA LEU A 25 -10.88 -8.31 4.69
C LEU A 25 -9.56 -7.75 4.15
N ILE A 26 -8.62 -7.46 5.03
CA ILE A 26 -7.42 -6.69 4.69
C ILE A 26 -6.18 -7.40 5.20
N GLY A 27 -5.25 -7.72 4.31
CA GLY A 27 -3.94 -8.24 4.67
C GLY A 27 -2.92 -7.15 5.01
N SER A 28 -1.79 -7.59 5.55
CA SER A 28 -0.63 -6.75 5.87
C SER A 28 0.26 -6.41 4.66
N GLY A 29 -0.10 -6.86 3.46
CA GLY A 29 0.67 -6.70 2.23
C GLY A 29 0.61 -7.94 1.35
N ALA A 30 0.66 -7.77 0.03
CA ALA A 30 0.61 -8.89 -0.91
C ALA A 30 1.83 -9.83 -0.79
N ASP A 31 2.97 -9.31 -0.38
CA ASP A 31 4.19 -10.05 -0.09
C ASP A 31 4.17 -10.79 1.26
N ARG A 32 3.20 -10.48 2.13
CA ARG A 32 3.17 -10.92 3.53
C ARG A 32 1.98 -11.77 3.90
N THR A 33 0.81 -11.48 3.31
CA THR A 33 -0.44 -12.19 3.58
C THR A 33 -0.86 -12.97 2.35
N ILE A 34 -0.80 -14.31 2.44
CA ILE A 34 -1.13 -15.21 1.35
C ILE A 34 -2.36 -16.04 1.73
N LEU A 35 -3.45 -15.87 0.99
CA LEU A 35 -4.61 -16.76 1.01
C LEU A 35 -4.43 -17.81 -0.08
N THR A 36 -4.54 -19.09 0.26
CA THR A 36 -4.32 -20.18 -0.70
C THR A 36 -5.22 -21.38 -0.44
N ILE A 37 -5.26 -22.30 -1.40
CA ILE A 37 -6.18 -23.44 -1.44
C ILE A 37 -5.94 -24.37 -0.24
N PRO A 38 -7.00 -24.90 0.41
CA PRO A 38 -6.84 -25.92 1.44
C PRO A 38 -6.14 -27.18 0.91
N ASN A 39 -5.30 -27.77 1.75
CA ASN A 39 -4.54 -28.97 1.38
C ASN A 39 -5.45 -30.11 0.90
N GLY A 40 -5.14 -30.67 -0.26
CA GLY A 40 -5.82 -31.85 -0.81
C GLY A 40 -7.18 -31.56 -1.47
N ILE A 41 -7.51 -30.28 -1.69
CA ILE A 41 -8.70 -29.88 -2.45
C ILE A 41 -8.26 -29.34 -3.81
N THR A 42 -8.84 -29.88 -4.89
CA THR A 42 -8.67 -29.35 -6.25
C THR A 42 -9.98 -28.73 -6.75
N ASN A 43 -9.90 -27.90 -7.79
CA ASN A 43 -11.06 -27.25 -8.42
C ASN A 43 -12.01 -26.51 -7.45
N THR A 44 -11.44 -25.70 -6.57
CA THR A 44 -12.19 -24.93 -5.57
C THR A 44 -12.29 -23.47 -5.96
N VAL A 45 -13.41 -22.85 -5.59
CA VAL A 45 -13.51 -21.39 -5.50
C VAL A 45 -12.92 -20.98 -4.16
N LEU A 46 -11.77 -20.30 -4.16
CA LEU A 46 -11.10 -19.94 -2.91
C LEU A 46 -11.93 -18.93 -2.12
N ILE A 47 -12.48 -17.91 -2.78
CA ILE A 47 -13.26 -16.85 -2.15
C ILE A 47 -14.59 -16.69 -2.88
N THR A 48 -15.70 -16.81 -2.15
CA THR A 48 -17.05 -16.65 -2.69
C THR A 48 -17.72 -15.39 -2.14
N ALA A 49 -18.28 -14.54 -3.00
CA ALA A 49 -19.14 -13.42 -2.65
C ALA A 49 -20.48 -13.56 -3.39
N SER A 50 -21.45 -14.24 -2.78
CA SER A 50 -22.75 -14.54 -3.40
C SER A 50 -23.86 -13.79 -2.68
N GLY A 51 -24.55 -12.89 -3.40
CA GLY A 51 -25.69 -12.12 -2.88
C GLY A 51 -25.37 -11.20 -1.70
N VAL A 52 -24.10 -10.85 -1.51
CA VAL A 52 -23.63 -9.94 -0.45
C VAL A 52 -23.43 -8.53 -0.97
N ALA A 53 -23.49 -7.54 -0.08
CA ALA A 53 -23.23 -6.16 -0.41
C ALA A 53 -22.10 -5.59 0.45
N ASN A 54 -21.39 -4.59 -0.07
CA ASN A 54 -20.39 -3.78 0.65
C ASN A 54 -19.26 -4.61 1.28
N ALA A 55 -18.74 -5.60 0.56
CA ALA A 55 -17.60 -6.39 1.01
C ALA A 55 -16.33 -5.98 0.24
N SER A 56 -15.17 -6.08 0.87
CA SER A 56 -13.91 -5.79 0.20
C SER A 56 -12.79 -6.76 0.58
N LEU A 57 -11.86 -6.94 -0.36
CA LEU A 57 -10.57 -7.60 -0.13
C LEU A 57 -9.44 -6.65 -0.52
N ALA A 58 -8.44 -6.50 0.34
CA ALA A 58 -7.29 -5.67 0.03
C ALA A 58 -5.95 -6.13 0.63
N ASN A 59 -4.85 -5.66 0.03
CA ASN A 59 -3.47 -5.79 0.54
C ASN A 59 -3.04 -7.23 0.86
N LEU A 60 -3.30 -8.17 -0.04
CA LEU A 60 -2.95 -9.58 0.14
C LEU A 60 -2.69 -10.27 -1.21
N THR A 61 -2.17 -11.49 -1.16
CA THR A 61 -2.06 -12.38 -2.32
C THR A 61 -3.12 -13.48 -2.22
N ILE A 62 -3.81 -13.74 -3.34
CA ILE A 62 -4.66 -14.90 -3.57
C ILE A 62 -3.87 -15.84 -4.50
N LEU A 63 -3.45 -16.98 -3.96
CA LEU A 63 -2.55 -17.93 -4.64
C LEU A 63 -3.24 -19.27 -4.87
N GLY A 64 -3.33 -19.70 -6.13
CA GLY A 64 -3.81 -21.00 -6.54
C GLY A 64 -2.70 -21.97 -6.96
N GLU A 65 -3.11 -23.16 -7.43
CA GLU A 65 -2.21 -24.25 -7.85
C GLU A 65 -2.45 -24.70 -9.31
N GLY A 66 -3.04 -23.82 -10.13
CA GLY A 66 -3.31 -24.02 -11.56
C GLY A 66 -4.74 -24.45 -11.92
N ASP A 67 -5.66 -24.49 -10.96
CA ASP A 67 -7.06 -24.90 -11.14
C ASP A 67 -8.01 -24.01 -10.31
N GLY A 68 -9.31 -24.12 -10.54
CA GLY A 68 -10.35 -23.43 -9.76
C GLY A 68 -10.44 -21.92 -10.01
N VAL A 69 -11.09 -21.22 -9.07
CA VAL A 69 -11.36 -19.77 -9.17
C VAL A 69 -10.82 -19.05 -7.93
N GLY A 70 -10.10 -17.95 -8.12
CA GLY A 70 -9.59 -17.14 -7.02
C GLY A 70 -10.73 -16.45 -6.25
N LEU A 71 -11.46 -15.58 -6.95
CA LEU A 71 -12.66 -14.89 -6.43
C LEU A 71 -13.86 -15.13 -7.35
N SER A 72 -14.97 -15.64 -6.81
CA SER A 72 -16.25 -15.72 -7.50
C SER A 72 -17.28 -14.76 -6.89
N VAL A 73 -17.83 -13.87 -7.71
CA VAL A 73 -18.85 -12.89 -7.32
C VAL A 73 -20.12 -13.15 -8.11
N SER A 74 -21.25 -13.37 -7.42
CA SER A 74 -22.48 -13.82 -8.09
C SER A 74 -23.75 -13.46 -7.31
N SER A 75 -24.90 -13.87 -7.85
CA SER A 75 -26.20 -13.81 -7.18
C SER A 75 -26.62 -12.39 -6.75
N SER A 76 -26.38 -11.39 -7.61
CA SER A 76 -26.67 -9.97 -7.36
C SER A 76 -25.84 -9.35 -6.23
N ALA A 77 -24.63 -9.88 -6.00
CA ALA A 77 -23.68 -9.22 -5.12
C ALA A 77 -23.31 -7.84 -5.66
N SER A 78 -23.25 -6.84 -4.79
CA SER A 78 -23.04 -5.44 -5.21
C SER A 78 -22.09 -4.70 -4.29
N SER A 79 -21.45 -3.64 -4.80
CA SER A 79 -20.46 -2.86 -4.05
C SER A 79 -19.32 -3.73 -3.49
N ILE A 80 -18.91 -4.74 -4.26
CA ILE A 80 -17.74 -5.56 -3.93
C ILE A 80 -16.49 -4.87 -4.47
N ALA A 81 -15.42 -4.81 -3.67
CA ALA A 81 -14.14 -4.23 -4.09
C ALA A 81 -12.99 -5.23 -3.92
N LEU A 82 -12.14 -5.32 -4.95
CA LEU A 82 -10.86 -6.00 -4.90
C LEU A 82 -9.77 -4.96 -5.20
N GLN A 83 -8.91 -4.69 -4.22
CA GLN A 83 -7.93 -3.61 -4.34
C GLN A 83 -6.56 -3.98 -3.79
N ARG A 84 -5.47 -3.64 -4.50
CA ARG A 84 -4.10 -3.89 -4.05
C ARG A 84 -3.85 -5.37 -3.73
N VAL A 85 -4.43 -6.24 -4.56
CA VAL A 85 -4.30 -7.69 -4.45
C VAL A 85 -3.50 -8.25 -5.62
N VAL A 86 -2.69 -9.26 -5.33
CA VAL A 86 -2.10 -10.13 -6.34
C VAL A 86 -2.96 -11.38 -6.47
N VAL A 87 -3.36 -11.76 -7.69
CA VAL A 87 -4.08 -13.01 -7.95
C VAL A 87 -3.32 -13.84 -8.97
N GLN A 88 -2.90 -15.04 -8.59
CA GLN A 88 -2.10 -15.91 -9.46
C GLN A 88 -2.41 -17.39 -9.28
N GLY A 89 -2.14 -18.17 -10.34
CA GLY A 89 -2.21 -19.63 -10.30
C GLY A 89 -3.63 -20.21 -10.28
N PHE A 90 -4.63 -19.57 -10.88
CA PHE A 90 -5.98 -20.13 -11.01
C PHE A 90 -6.36 -20.44 -12.46
N ALA A 91 -7.36 -21.31 -12.66
CA ALA A 91 -8.00 -21.43 -13.98
C ALA A 91 -8.77 -20.15 -14.35
N THR A 92 -9.31 -19.45 -13.35
CA THR A 92 -9.84 -18.09 -13.50
C THR A 92 -9.52 -17.29 -12.25
N ALA A 93 -8.77 -16.19 -12.37
CA ALA A 93 -8.43 -15.37 -11.20
C ALA A 93 -9.69 -14.74 -10.57
N VAL A 94 -10.53 -14.11 -11.38
CA VAL A 94 -11.77 -13.47 -10.92
C VAL A 94 -12.93 -13.81 -11.87
N SER A 95 -14.03 -14.31 -11.31
CA SER A 95 -15.27 -14.61 -12.03
C SER A 95 -16.43 -13.79 -11.48
N VAL A 96 -17.17 -13.11 -12.35
CA VAL A 96 -18.34 -12.30 -11.99
C VAL A 96 -19.54 -12.74 -12.83
N ASP A 97 -20.67 -13.05 -12.18
CA ASP A 97 -21.84 -13.58 -12.86
C ASP A 97 -23.14 -12.86 -12.52
N GLY A 98 -23.90 -12.51 -13.57
CA GLY A 98 -25.26 -11.99 -13.51
C GLY A 98 -25.36 -10.47 -13.68
N SER A 99 -26.39 -10.01 -14.39
CA SER A 99 -26.56 -8.61 -14.79
C SER A 99 -26.79 -7.61 -13.66
N ALA A 100 -27.11 -8.09 -12.46
CA ALA A 100 -27.26 -7.29 -11.25
C ALA A 100 -26.00 -7.34 -10.35
N THR A 101 -24.98 -8.09 -10.76
CA THR A 101 -23.75 -8.28 -9.98
C THR A 101 -22.71 -7.24 -10.39
N THR A 102 -22.09 -6.59 -9.41
CA THR A 102 -21.02 -5.61 -9.63
C THR A 102 -19.81 -5.89 -8.75
N LEU A 103 -18.62 -5.70 -9.32
CA LEU A 103 -17.34 -5.82 -8.65
C LEU A 103 -16.40 -4.74 -9.22
N ALA A 104 -15.77 -3.96 -8.35
CA ALA A 104 -14.73 -3.02 -8.72
C ALA A 104 -13.34 -3.64 -8.51
N LEU A 105 -12.55 -3.77 -9.57
CA LEU A 105 -11.14 -4.13 -9.54
C LEU A 105 -10.30 -2.87 -9.68
N LYS A 106 -9.52 -2.52 -8.65
CA LYS A 106 -8.68 -1.32 -8.65
C LYS A 106 -7.28 -1.64 -8.19
N ASN A 107 -6.25 -1.24 -8.93
CA ASN A 107 -4.86 -1.35 -8.48
C ASN A 107 -4.53 -2.80 -8.08
N ASN A 108 -4.69 -3.77 -8.98
CA ASN A 108 -4.37 -5.17 -8.72
C ASN A 108 -3.29 -5.68 -9.68
N THR A 109 -2.70 -6.83 -9.37
CA THR A 109 -1.83 -7.56 -10.29
C THR A 109 -2.37 -8.97 -10.48
N ILE A 110 -2.96 -9.23 -11.65
CA ILE A 110 -3.57 -10.50 -12.03
C ILE A 110 -2.64 -11.19 -13.03
N VAL A 111 -1.96 -12.22 -12.56
CA VAL A 111 -0.77 -12.74 -13.24
C VAL A 111 -0.71 -14.27 -13.23
N GLY A 112 -0.31 -14.89 -14.34
CA GLY A 112 -0.04 -16.33 -14.35
C GLY A 112 -1.27 -17.22 -14.10
N ASN A 113 -2.44 -16.82 -14.60
CA ASN A 113 -3.67 -17.60 -14.52
C ASN A 113 -4.03 -18.15 -15.91
N SER A 114 -4.89 -19.18 -15.99
CA SER A 114 -5.45 -19.55 -17.29
C SER A 114 -6.37 -18.46 -17.85
N ASN A 115 -7.13 -17.78 -16.99
CA ASN A 115 -7.88 -16.57 -17.35
C ASN A 115 -7.77 -15.54 -16.23
N GLY A 116 -7.72 -14.26 -16.58
CA GLY A 116 -7.66 -13.16 -15.62
C GLY A 116 -9.03 -12.88 -14.99
N PHE A 117 -9.81 -12.04 -15.65
CA PHE A 117 -11.16 -11.63 -15.25
C PHE A 117 -12.19 -12.10 -16.27
N ILE A 118 -13.23 -12.81 -15.81
CA ILE A 118 -14.33 -13.29 -16.65
C ILE A 118 -15.68 -12.81 -16.10
N ALA A 119 -16.40 -12.00 -16.88
CA ALA A 119 -17.76 -11.59 -16.61
C ALA A 119 -18.78 -12.32 -17.51
N THR A 120 -19.77 -12.97 -16.90
CA THR A 120 -20.83 -13.73 -17.60
C THR A 120 -22.22 -13.17 -17.30
N ASN A 121 -23.20 -13.55 -18.13
CA ASN A 121 -24.61 -13.17 -17.97
C ASN A 121 -24.85 -11.66 -17.79
N ASN A 122 -24.13 -10.86 -18.57
CA ASN A 122 -24.18 -9.39 -18.60
C ASN A 122 -23.77 -8.72 -17.27
N ALA A 123 -22.98 -9.40 -16.43
CA ALA A 123 -22.33 -8.77 -15.28
C ALA A 123 -21.54 -7.53 -15.69
N GLY A 124 -21.58 -6.51 -14.83
CA GLY A 124 -20.88 -5.26 -15.06
C GLY A 124 -19.36 -5.41 -14.94
N VAL A 125 -18.62 -4.67 -15.75
CA VAL A 125 -17.16 -4.57 -15.71
C VAL A 125 -16.79 -3.19 -15.17
N ASP A 126 -16.05 -3.16 -14.06
CA ASP A 126 -15.42 -1.98 -13.48
C ASP A 126 -13.99 -2.34 -13.06
N ILE A 127 -13.04 -2.10 -13.95
CA ILE A 127 -11.64 -2.51 -13.82
C ILE A 127 -10.74 -1.31 -14.15
N ARG A 128 -9.86 -0.93 -13.23
CA ARG A 128 -8.86 0.11 -13.52
C ARG A 128 -7.56 -0.08 -12.78
N ASN A 129 -6.51 0.55 -13.29
CA ASN A 129 -5.16 0.52 -12.72
C ASN A 129 -4.66 -0.91 -12.45
N THR A 130 -5.11 -1.90 -13.20
CA THR A 130 -4.80 -3.32 -12.94
C THR A 130 -3.82 -3.86 -13.98
N VAL A 131 -2.81 -4.58 -13.53
CA VAL A 131 -1.91 -5.33 -14.42
C VAL A 131 -2.51 -6.70 -14.70
N PHE A 132 -2.68 -7.04 -15.97
CA PHE A 132 -2.97 -8.39 -16.47
C PHE A 132 -1.77 -8.89 -17.28
N ALA A 133 -1.00 -9.80 -16.71
CA ALA A 133 0.21 -10.29 -17.37
C ALA A 133 0.33 -11.81 -17.34
N TYR A 134 0.88 -12.40 -18.40
CA TYR A 134 1.22 -13.82 -18.45
C TYR A 134 0.03 -14.76 -18.17
N ASN A 135 -1.20 -14.36 -18.50
CA ASN A 135 -2.35 -15.25 -18.41
C ASN A 135 -2.46 -16.09 -19.69
N ASP A 136 -2.51 -17.42 -19.58
CA ASP A 136 -2.43 -18.31 -20.76
C ASP A 136 -3.60 -18.12 -21.75
N GLY A 137 -4.78 -17.76 -21.22
CA GLY A 137 -6.00 -17.50 -21.96
C GLY A 137 -6.36 -16.01 -22.00
N THR A 138 -7.59 -15.67 -21.64
CA THR A 138 -8.06 -14.28 -21.77
C THR A 138 -7.80 -13.49 -20.49
N ALA A 139 -7.17 -12.32 -20.60
CA ALA A 139 -6.95 -11.42 -19.47
C ALA A 139 -8.26 -10.78 -19.00
N VAL A 140 -9.04 -10.16 -19.89
CA VAL A 140 -10.38 -9.62 -19.55
C VAL A 140 -11.40 -10.08 -20.58
N GLN A 141 -12.41 -10.82 -20.11
CA GLN A 141 -13.56 -11.25 -20.92
C GLN A 141 -14.87 -10.74 -20.34
N TYR A 142 -15.75 -10.21 -21.19
CA TYR A 142 -17.09 -9.79 -20.78
C TYR A 142 -18.09 -9.79 -21.94
N ASN A 143 -19.39 -9.70 -21.63
CA ASN A 143 -20.42 -9.57 -22.66
C ASN A 143 -20.54 -8.10 -23.12
N PRO A 144 -20.42 -7.78 -24.43
CA PRO A 144 -20.56 -6.41 -24.95
C PRO A 144 -21.96 -5.79 -24.74
N THR A 145 -22.93 -6.57 -24.25
CA THR A 145 -24.27 -6.09 -23.86
C THR A 145 -24.42 -5.81 -22.36
N ALA A 146 -23.35 -5.98 -21.58
CA ALA A 146 -23.32 -5.56 -20.17
C ALA A 146 -23.58 -4.04 -20.06
N VAL A 147 -24.32 -3.64 -19.03
CA VAL A 147 -24.68 -2.22 -18.82
C VAL A 147 -23.46 -1.38 -18.46
N LEU A 148 -22.55 -1.93 -17.65
CA LEU A 148 -21.31 -1.30 -17.24
C LEU A 148 -20.14 -1.96 -17.95
N GLN A 149 -19.36 -1.17 -18.69
CA GLN A 149 -18.18 -1.61 -19.45
C GLN A 149 -17.03 -0.64 -19.19
N LEU A 150 -16.70 -0.44 -17.92
CA LEU A 150 -15.59 0.40 -17.51
C LEU A 150 -14.36 -0.49 -17.32
N HIS A 151 -13.47 -0.45 -18.31
CA HIS A 151 -12.10 -0.92 -18.16
C HIS A 151 -11.20 0.18 -18.74
N GLN A 152 -10.34 0.77 -17.90
CA GLN A 152 -9.48 1.89 -18.27
C GLN A 152 -8.19 1.86 -17.46
N TYR A 153 -7.10 2.38 -18.04
CA TYR A 153 -5.81 2.48 -17.37
C TYR A 153 -5.30 1.15 -16.80
N ASN A 154 -5.55 0.03 -17.49
CA ASN A 154 -4.96 -1.26 -17.16
C ASN A 154 -3.72 -1.49 -18.03
N LEU A 155 -2.91 -2.47 -17.65
CA LEU A 155 -1.79 -2.93 -18.46
C LEU A 155 -2.02 -4.38 -18.86
N TYR A 156 -1.82 -4.70 -20.13
CA TYR A 156 -1.87 -6.05 -20.68
C TYR A 156 -0.51 -6.46 -21.23
N PHE A 157 -0.03 -7.65 -20.85
CA PHE A 157 1.23 -8.16 -21.37
C PHE A 157 1.28 -9.69 -21.45
N ALA A 158 1.68 -10.22 -22.60
CA ALA A 158 1.93 -11.65 -22.79
C ALA A 158 0.77 -12.55 -22.35
N ASN A 159 -0.47 -12.10 -22.53
CA ASN A 159 -1.65 -12.94 -22.35
C ASN A 159 -1.97 -13.70 -23.65
N GLY A 160 -2.69 -14.81 -23.57
CA GLY A 160 -3.20 -15.50 -24.76
C GLY A 160 -4.17 -14.63 -25.56
N THR A 161 -4.99 -13.85 -24.87
CA THR A 161 -5.82 -12.78 -25.43
C THR A 161 -5.97 -11.68 -24.39
N ASP A 162 -5.61 -10.44 -24.72
CA ASP A 162 -5.69 -9.34 -23.75
C ASP A 162 -7.14 -8.98 -23.41
N LEU A 163 -7.99 -8.85 -24.43
CA LEU A 163 -9.37 -8.38 -24.29
C LEU A 163 -10.35 -9.16 -25.19
N SER A 164 -11.49 -9.57 -24.62
CA SER A 164 -12.60 -10.19 -25.34
C SER A 164 -13.95 -9.63 -24.83
N PRO A 165 -14.61 -8.74 -25.59
CA PRO A 165 -14.27 -8.28 -26.94
C PRO A 165 -12.98 -7.43 -26.98
N ASN A 166 -12.29 -7.44 -28.11
CA ASN A 166 -11.12 -6.59 -28.34
C ASN A 166 -11.55 -5.14 -28.60
N ASN A 167 -11.86 -4.43 -27.52
CA ASN A 167 -12.26 -3.03 -27.54
C ASN A 167 -11.57 -2.29 -26.39
N PRO A 168 -10.29 -1.91 -26.52
CA PRO A 168 -9.54 -1.25 -25.45
C PRO A 168 -10.21 0.04 -24.95
N GLY A 169 -10.18 0.23 -23.64
CA GLY A 169 -10.62 1.47 -23.00
C GLY A 169 -9.60 2.61 -23.10
N GLY A 170 -9.90 3.71 -22.42
CA GLY A 170 -8.98 4.84 -22.30
C GLY A 170 -7.79 4.52 -21.40
N GLY A 171 -6.59 4.98 -21.79
CA GLY A 171 -5.39 4.87 -20.96
C GLY A 171 -4.77 3.46 -20.86
N GLU A 172 -5.30 2.49 -21.60
CA GLU A 172 -4.81 1.11 -21.58
C GLU A 172 -3.37 0.99 -22.14
N LEU A 173 -2.53 0.21 -21.46
CA LEU A 173 -1.15 -0.08 -21.85
C LEU A 173 -1.02 -1.51 -22.36
N PHE A 174 -0.24 -1.70 -23.41
CA PHE A 174 0.07 -3.01 -24.00
C PHE A 174 1.59 -3.20 -24.05
N SER A 175 2.22 -3.28 -22.88
CA SER A 175 3.67 -3.24 -22.70
C SER A 175 4.12 -4.10 -21.53
N ASN A 176 5.40 -4.49 -21.48
CA ASN A 176 5.93 -5.30 -20.38
C ASN A 176 5.87 -4.50 -19.06
N PRO A 177 5.27 -5.04 -17.97
CA PRO A 177 5.23 -4.36 -16.67
C PRO A 177 6.59 -4.27 -15.97
N LEU A 178 7.64 -4.91 -16.50
CA LEU A 178 9.00 -4.88 -15.94
C LEU A 178 9.03 -5.23 -14.45
N PHE A 179 8.46 -6.38 -14.08
CA PHE A 179 8.57 -6.89 -12.71
C PHE A 179 10.03 -7.20 -12.35
N ASN A 180 10.42 -6.92 -11.10
CA ASN A 180 11.78 -7.11 -10.61
C ASN A 180 12.23 -8.58 -10.69
N ASP A 181 11.36 -9.51 -10.28
CA ASP A 181 11.65 -10.94 -10.34
C ASP A 181 10.37 -11.78 -10.46
N PHE A 182 9.77 -11.74 -11.65
CA PHE A 182 8.58 -12.51 -12.00
C PHE A 182 8.73 -14.02 -11.71
N ALA A 183 9.91 -14.59 -11.98
CA ALA A 183 10.15 -16.03 -11.85
C ALA A 183 10.06 -16.52 -10.40
N ASN A 184 10.33 -15.64 -9.44
CA ASN A 184 10.25 -15.93 -8.01
C ASN A 184 9.02 -15.28 -7.32
N GLY A 185 8.06 -14.78 -8.10
CA GLY A 185 6.82 -14.20 -7.56
C GLY A 185 6.96 -12.77 -7.03
N ASP A 186 8.05 -12.07 -7.36
CA ASP A 186 8.21 -10.65 -7.06
C ASP A 186 7.61 -9.80 -8.18
N PHE A 187 6.37 -9.37 -7.96
CA PHE A 187 5.62 -8.54 -8.89
C PHE A 187 5.78 -7.03 -8.64
N ARG A 188 6.76 -6.62 -7.83
CA ARG A 188 7.12 -5.20 -7.73
C ARG A 188 7.64 -4.72 -9.07
N ALA A 189 7.18 -3.57 -9.52
CA ALA A 189 7.68 -2.94 -10.72
C ALA A 189 9.14 -2.49 -10.55
N ALA A 190 9.91 -2.51 -11.64
CA ALA A 190 11.24 -1.92 -11.69
C ALA A 190 11.15 -0.40 -11.90
N SER A 191 12.21 0.33 -11.54
CA SER A 191 12.26 1.81 -11.49
C SER A 191 11.95 2.57 -12.80
N PHE A 192 11.79 1.87 -13.92
CA PHE A 192 11.44 2.45 -15.23
C PHE A 192 10.27 1.69 -15.87
N SER A 193 9.47 1.02 -15.05
CA SER A 193 8.28 0.32 -15.52
C SER A 193 7.30 1.30 -16.16
N PRO A 194 6.64 0.91 -17.27
CA PRO A 194 5.59 1.73 -17.87
C PRO A 194 4.35 1.86 -16.98
N VAL A 195 4.26 1.13 -15.87
CA VAL A 195 3.14 1.23 -14.92
C VAL A 195 3.26 2.38 -13.93
N ILE A 196 4.46 2.96 -13.80
CA ILE A 196 4.74 4.07 -12.87
C ILE A 196 4.08 5.34 -13.42
N ASP A 197 3.33 6.04 -12.57
CA ASP A 197 2.61 7.28 -12.88
C ASP A 197 1.67 7.15 -14.09
N ALA A 198 1.15 5.94 -14.36
CA ALA A 198 0.38 5.64 -15.56
C ALA A 198 -1.10 5.35 -15.30
N GLY A 199 -1.54 5.37 -14.05
CA GLY A 199 -2.91 5.10 -13.65
C GLY A 199 -3.87 6.25 -13.95
N THR A 200 -5.11 6.05 -13.52
CA THR A 200 -6.23 6.95 -13.84
C THR A 200 -5.99 8.36 -13.27
N PRO A 201 -6.03 9.42 -14.10
CA PRO A 201 -5.90 10.80 -13.62
C PRO A 201 -6.99 11.16 -12.60
N GLY A 202 -6.58 11.77 -11.50
CA GLY A 202 -7.47 12.19 -10.42
C GLY A 202 -7.86 11.08 -9.45
N ASP A 203 -7.37 9.84 -9.65
CA ASP A 203 -7.33 8.91 -8.54
C ASP A 203 -6.41 9.42 -7.44
N PRO A 204 -6.68 9.06 -6.17
CA PRO A 204 -5.82 9.47 -5.10
C PRO A 204 -4.41 8.88 -5.23
N VAL A 205 -3.42 9.74 -5.08
CA VAL A 205 -2.00 9.41 -5.15
C VAL A 205 -1.42 9.57 -3.75
N PRO A 206 -0.85 8.51 -3.15
CA PRO A 206 -0.30 8.64 -1.80
C PRO A 206 0.86 9.64 -1.73
N PRO A 207 1.03 10.40 -0.63
CA PRO A 207 2.10 11.38 -0.48
C PRO A 207 3.51 10.85 -0.76
N GLY A 208 4.24 11.47 -1.69
CA GLY A 208 5.60 11.02 -2.06
C GLY A 208 5.64 9.95 -3.14
N ALA A 209 4.48 9.46 -3.61
CA ALA A 209 4.36 8.93 -4.97
C ALA A 209 4.37 10.10 -5.98
N GLY A 210 4.47 9.79 -7.27
CA GLY A 210 4.58 10.79 -8.34
C GLY A 210 3.27 11.56 -8.61
N ASP A 211 3.05 11.95 -9.86
CA ASP A 211 1.90 12.79 -10.24
C ASP A 211 0.60 11.99 -10.45
N ALA A 212 0.69 10.67 -10.59
CA ALA A 212 -0.44 9.79 -10.81
C ALA A 212 -0.27 8.47 -10.04
N VAL A 213 -1.37 7.77 -9.80
CA VAL A 213 -1.33 6.44 -9.18
C VAL A 213 -0.67 5.46 -10.16
N ASP A 214 0.07 4.49 -9.66
CA ASP A 214 0.66 3.42 -10.47
C ASP A 214 -0.39 2.39 -10.86
N ILE A 215 -0.17 1.74 -12.00
CA ILE A 215 -0.94 0.55 -12.40
C ILE A 215 -0.33 -0.66 -11.68
N GLY A 216 -1.15 -1.42 -10.96
CA GLY A 216 -0.73 -2.61 -10.23
C GLY A 216 -1.08 -2.57 -8.75
N HIS A 217 -0.68 -3.62 -8.03
CA HIS A 217 -1.01 -3.79 -6.62
C HIS A 217 -0.21 -2.88 -5.66
N LEU A 218 0.91 -2.32 -6.11
CA LEU A 218 1.77 -1.44 -5.32
C LEU A 218 1.93 -0.11 -6.03
N GLU A 219 1.98 0.94 -5.23
CA GLU A 219 2.56 2.21 -5.66
C GLU A 219 4.07 2.12 -5.48
N GLN A 220 4.83 2.44 -6.52
CA GLN A 220 6.28 2.54 -6.49
C GLN A 220 6.69 3.90 -5.94
N ALA A 221 7.80 3.93 -5.21
CA ALA A 221 8.25 5.09 -4.41
C ALA A 221 7.27 5.54 -3.31
N ALA A 222 6.10 4.93 -3.21
CA ALA A 222 5.20 5.13 -2.09
C ALA A 222 5.87 4.72 -0.78
N VAL A 223 5.58 5.56 0.18
CA VAL A 223 5.94 5.34 1.55
C VAL A 223 5.14 4.14 2.10
N GLY A 224 5.70 3.32 2.99
CA GLY A 224 5.01 2.11 3.47
C GLY A 224 3.77 2.41 4.30
N TYR A 225 3.79 3.55 4.99
CA TYR A 225 2.73 4.04 5.87
C TYR A 225 2.57 5.54 5.65
N PHE A 226 1.35 6.03 5.68
CA PHE A 226 1.05 7.44 5.42
C PHE A 226 0.33 8.08 6.59
N VAL A 227 0.66 9.33 6.81
CA VAL A 227 0.12 10.16 7.87
C VAL A 227 -0.40 11.44 7.26
N ASP A 228 -1.66 11.75 7.57
CA ASP A 228 -2.33 12.99 7.19
C ASP A 228 -3.32 13.34 8.31
N ASP A 229 -3.32 14.58 8.80
CA ASP A 229 -4.24 15.01 9.86
C ASP A 229 -5.71 15.00 9.43
N ASP A 230 -6.00 14.96 8.12
CA ASP A 230 -7.33 14.76 7.54
C ASP A 230 -7.74 13.28 7.41
N TYR A 231 -6.82 12.32 7.59
CA TYR A 231 -7.18 10.90 7.55
C TYR A 231 -8.07 10.49 8.72
N CYS A 232 -9.02 9.60 8.43
CA CYS A 232 -9.96 9.12 9.44
C CYS A 232 -10.52 7.74 9.10
N SER A 233 -11.10 7.07 10.10
CA SER A 233 -11.68 5.72 9.95
C SER A 233 -12.84 5.63 8.96
N ALA A 234 -13.47 6.76 8.62
CA ALA A 234 -14.60 6.85 7.70
C ALA A 234 -14.27 7.61 6.40
N CYS A 235 -13.01 8.04 6.23
CA CYS A 235 -12.56 8.87 5.13
C CYS A 235 -12.05 8.00 3.97
N ALA A 236 -11.87 8.61 2.79
CA ALA A 236 -11.31 7.93 1.62
C ALA A 236 -9.82 7.59 1.79
N ASN A 237 -9.11 8.34 2.64
CA ASN A 237 -7.69 8.18 2.99
C ASN A 237 -6.79 7.96 1.77
N ASP A 238 -7.04 8.69 0.68
CA ASP A 238 -6.31 8.57 -0.57
C ASP A 238 -6.12 7.14 -1.10
N GLY A 239 -7.15 6.31 -0.96
CA GLY A 239 -7.09 4.90 -1.41
C GLY A 239 -6.23 4.00 -0.53
N LEU A 240 -5.78 4.50 0.62
CA LEU A 240 -5.15 3.77 1.70
C LEU A 240 -6.20 3.31 2.72
N ILE A 241 -5.75 2.47 3.63
CA ILE A 241 -6.59 1.77 4.58
C ILE A 241 -6.25 2.25 5.98
N TRP A 242 -7.22 2.93 6.61
CA TRP A 242 -7.11 3.47 7.96
C TRP A 242 -6.57 2.47 8.98
N GLY A 243 -5.56 2.80 9.77
CA GLY A 243 -4.98 1.92 10.80
C GLY A 243 -4.23 0.70 10.26
N VAL A 244 -3.98 0.64 8.95
CA VAL A 244 -3.07 -0.34 8.33
C VAL A 244 -1.92 0.41 7.66
N ASN A 245 -2.23 1.29 6.72
CA ASN A 245 -1.24 2.12 6.04
C ASN A 245 -1.66 3.60 5.93
N ALA A 246 -2.77 4.01 6.55
CA ALA A 246 -3.18 5.40 6.73
C ALA A 246 -3.44 5.72 8.20
N PHE A 247 -2.87 6.82 8.70
CA PHE A 247 -2.94 7.27 10.08
C PHE A 247 -3.11 8.79 10.14
N ASN A 248 -3.59 9.34 11.24
CA ASN A 248 -3.64 10.78 11.47
C ASN A 248 -2.70 11.27 12.59
N VAL A 249 -1.93 10.34 13.16
CA VAL A 249 -0.90 10.59 14.16
C VAL A 249 0.39 9.97 13.62
N ILE A 250 1.48 10.73 13.62
CA ILE A 250 2.76 10.27 13.07
C ILE A 250 3.26 9.06 13.85
N GLN A 251 3.17 9.12 15.18
CA GLN A 251 3.59 8.01 16.02
C GLN A 251 2.84 6.71 15.72
N ASP A 252 1.56 6.75 15.36
CA ASP A 252 0.80 5.54 15.01
C ASP A 252 1.31 4.91 13.71
N GLY A 253 1.65 5.73 12.70
CA GLY A 253 2.28 5.26 11.47
C GLY A 253 3.67 4.66 11.71
N VAL A 254 4.48 5.29 12.58
CA VAL A 254 5.78 4.75 13.00
C VAL A 254 5.63 3.43 13.76
N ASN A 255 4.65 3.33 14.66
CA ASN A 255 4.39 2.12 15.42
C ASN A 255 3.96 0.96 14.51
N ALA A 256 3.12 1.23 13.51
CA ALA A 256 2.72 0.22 12.53
C ALA A 256 3.93 -0.27 11.72
N ALA A 257 4.80 0.64 11.26
CA ALA A 257 6.03 0.29 10.57
C ALA A 257 6.97 -0.59 11.40
N LEU A 258 7.16 -0.24 12.67
CA LEU A 258 8.01 -1.00 13.59
C LEU A 258 7.40 -2.37 13.92
N SER A 259 6.08 -2.44 14.09
CA SER A 259 5.37 -3.71 14.29
C SER A 259 5.63 -4.66 13.14
N ASP A 260 5.45 -4.18 11.91
CA ASP A 260 5.69 -4.98 10.72
C ASP A 260 7.15 -5.38 10.57
N LEU A 261 8.11 -4.48 10.85
CA LEU A 261 9.53 -4.80 10.80
C LEU A 261 9.88 -5.96 11.74
N ASN A 262 9.27 -6.01 12.92
CA ASN A 262 9.49 -7.09 13.89
C ASN A 262 8.90 -8.44 13.45
N THR A 263 7.94 -8.46 12.52
CA THR A 263 7.38 -9.70 11.96
C THR A 263 8.19 -10.26 10.80
N LEU A 264 9.01 -9.42 10.16
CA LEU A 264 9.79 -9.80 8.99
C LEU A 264 11.05 -10.56 9.39
N SER A 265 11.10 -11.86 9.04
CA SER A 265 12.28 -12.71 9.21
C SER A 265 13.14 -12.69 7.95
N PHE A 266 13.73 -11.54 7.60
CA PHE A 266 14.62 -11.42 6.46
C PHE A 266 16.07 -11.14 6.88
N SER A 267 17.02 -11.65 6.09
CA SER A 267 18.46 -11.41 6.26
C SER A 267 18.93 -10.07 5.72
N ASP A 268 18.10 -9.38 4.94
CA ASP A 268 18.41 -8.07 4.37
C ASP A 268 17.86 -6.94 5.25
N PRO A 269 18.58 -5.80 5.36
CA PRO A 269 18.12 -4.64 6.08
C PRO A 269 16.94 -4.01 5.32
N ILE A 270 15.72 -4.37 5.72
CA ILE A 270 14.51 -3.69 5.24
C ILE A 270 14.33 -2.44 6.07
N ARG A 271 14.18 -1.31 5.37
CA ARG A 271 13.81 -0.04 5.99
C ARG A 271 12.40 0.32 5.54
N PHE A 272 11.49 0.53 6.49
CA PHE A 272 10.19 1.11 6.16
C PHE A 272 10.29 2.62 6.09
N THR A 273 9.47 3.21 5.23
CA THR A 273 9.32 4.66 5.20
C THR A 273 7.92 4.99 5.72
N VAL A 274 7.80 6.06 6.52
CA VAL A 274 6.55 6.68 6.99
C VAL A 274 6.46 8.10 6.41
N GLY A 275 5.40 8.36 5.66
CA GLY A 275 5.25 9.52 4.80
C GLY A 275 4.21 10.44 5.41
N VAL A 276 4.55 11.70 5.58
CA VAL A 276 3.68 12.66 6.27
C VAL A 276 3.28 13.75 5.30
N ASN A 277 1.97 13.89 5.06
CA ASN A 277 1.44 14.93 4.20
C ASN A 277 1.57 16.32 4.85
N GLU A 278 1.30 17.37 4.08
CA GLU A 278 1.27 18.74 4.59
C GLU A 278 0.37 18.88 5.83
N GLY A 279 0.79 19.70 6.78
CA GLY A 279 0.10 19.82 8.06
C GLY A 279 1.01 20.22 9.21
N VAL A 280 0.41 20.46 10.38
CA VAL A 280 1.12 20.80 11.62
C VAL A 280 0.77 19.77 12.70
N TYR A 281 1.71 18.87 12.95
CA TYR A 281 1.55 17.74 13.84
C TYR A 281 2.11 18.08 15.21
N THR A 282 1.26 18.13 16.24
CA THR A 282 1.68 18.46 17.61
C THR A 282 1.88 17.19 18.43
N GLU A 283 3.06 16.59 18.30
CA GLU A 283 3.44 15.36 18.97
C GLU A 283 4.97 15.25 19.10
N THR A 284 5.43 14.35 19.97
CA THR A 284 6.83 13.91 19.97
C THR A 284 6.89 12.55 19.30
N VAL A 285 7.64 12.46 18.21
CA VAL A 285 7.80 11.21 17.44
C VAL A 285 9.03 10.46 17.92
N VAL A 286 8.86 9.21 18.35
CA VAL A 286 9.91 8.31 18.81
C VAL A 286 10.09 7.18 17.79
N ILE A 287 11.31 7.02 17.30
CA ILE A 287 11.72 5.98 16.35
C ILE A 287 12.71 5.06 17.06
N SER A 288 12.42 3.76 17.08
CA SER A 288 13.24 2.73 17.76
C SER A 288 13.60 1.53 16.86
N GLY A 289 13.80 1.77 15.57
CA GLY A 289 14.14 0.75 14.58
C GLY A 289 14.44 1.37 13.21
N SER A 290 14.52 0.55 12.16
CA SER A 290 14.89 0.96 10.81
C SER A 290 13.72 1.59 10.06
N VAL A 291 13.39 2.83 10.43
CA VAL A 291 12.30 3.62 9.82
C VAL A 291 12.82 4.96 9.31
N ASN A 292 12.46 5.31 8.08
CA ASN A 292 12.59 6.63 7.52
C ASN A 292 11.30 7.41 7.70
N LEU A 293 11.36 8.55 8.39
CA LEU A 293 10.26 9.49 8.47
C LEU A 293 10.47 10.59 7.42
N VAL A 294 9.53 10.74 6.49
CA VAL A 294 9.64 11.67 5.36
C VAL A 294 8.42 12.57 5.30
N GLY A 295 8.63 13.87 5.45
CA GLY A 295 7.62 14.90 5.28
C GLY A 295 7.56 15.37 3.84
N ARG A 296 6.39 15.85 3.41
CA ARG A 296 6.19 16.33 2.03
C ARG A 296 7.12 17.47 1.64
N SER A 297 7.33 18.42 2.56
CA SER A 297 8.27 19.53 2.40
C SER A 297 8.46 20.29 3.72
N PRO A 298 9.65 20.81 4.04
CA PRO A 298 9.85 21.66 5.21
C PRO A 298 8.99 22.92 5.24
N ASP A 299 8.50 23.37 4.08
CA ASP A 299 7.66 24.57 3.98
C ASP A 299 6.19 24.30 4.33
N THR A 300 5.73 23.05 4.21
CA THR A 300 4.31 22.68 4.37
C THR A 300 4.07 21.62 5.44
N THR A 301 5.11 20.94 5.92
CA THR A 301 5.01 19.85 6.90
C THR A 301 5.82 20.20 8.15
N ALA A 302 5.15 20.32 9.31
CA ALA A 302 5.79 20.69 10.57
C ALA A 302 5.48 19.71 11.70
N ILE A 303 6.51 19.35 12.49
CA ILE A 303 6.36 18.62 13.74
C ILE A 303 6.66 19.58 14.90
N LEU A 304 5.66 19.74 15.78
CA LEU A 304 5.75 20.51 17.02
C LEU A 304 5.80 19.53 18.20
N GLY A 305 6.97 19.39 18.82
CA GLY A 305 7.15 18.55 20.01
C GLY A 305 6.10 18.87 21.08
N ASN A 306 5.49 17.84 21.66
CA ASN A 306 4.47 18.00 22.69
C ASN A 306 5.06 17.76 24.09
N GLY A 307 5.90 18.69 24.54
CA GLY A 307 6.60 18.59 25.82
C GLY A 307 7.95 17.86 25.78
N GLY A 308 8.40 17.43 24.60
CA GLY A 308 9.70 16.81 24.36
C GLY A 308 10.33 17.23 23.02
N PRO A 309 11.29 16.46 22.48
CA PRO A 309 11.82 16.71 21.15
C PRO A 309 10.72 16.63 20.08
N SER A 310 10.89 17.27 18.92
CA SER A 310 10.00 16.97 17.79
C SER A 310 10.20 15.54 17.29
N VAL A 311 11.46 15.10 17.13
CA VAL A 311 11.80 13.72 16.76
C VAL A 311 12.89 13.19 17.68
N ALA A 312 12.70 11.98 18.20
CA ALA A 312 13.67 11.24 19.01
C ALA A 312 13.99 9.89 18.35
N PHE A 313 15.27 9.65 18.10
CA PHE A 313 15.81 8.33 17.78
C PHE A 313 16.31 7.70 19.08
N ASP A 314 15.66 6.63 19.52
CA ASP A 314 16.04 5.90 20.73
C ASP A 314 16.24 4.42 20.38
N THR A 315 17.48 3.93 20.47
CA THR A 315 17.90 2.59 20.00
C THR A 315 17.68 2.33 18.50
N ALA A 316 17.45 3.38 17.69
CA ALA A 316 17.22 3.24 16.26
C ALA A 316 18.51 2.89 15.49
N VAL A 317 18.38 2.07 14.45
CA VAL A 317 19.48 1.69 13.58
C VAL A 317 19.04 1.83 12.14
N ASP A 318 19.88 2.45 11.31
CA ASP A 318 19.60 2.62 9.88
C ASP A 318 18.23 3.31 9.64
N ALA A 319 18.10 4.51 10.20
CA ALA A 319 16.85 5.25 10.25
C ALA A 319 17.09 6.70 9.84
N GLY A 320 16.02 7.46 9.58
CA GLY A 320 16.21 8.84 9.19
C GLY A 320 14.97 9.72 9.31
N VAL A 321 15.20 11.02 9.21
CA VAL A 321 14.17 12.06 9.18
C VAL A 321 14.48 13.09 8.11
N SER A 322 13.52 13.37 7.22
CA SER A 322 13.68 14.37 6.17
C SER A 322 12.39 15.09 5.78
N GLY A 323 12.52 16.29 5.22
CA GLY A 323 11.38 17.01 4.65
C GLY A 323 10.47 17.71 5.66
N PHE A 324 10.95 18.05 6.86
CA PHE A 324 10.14 18.69 7.90
C PHE A 324 10.65 20.06 8.34
N THR A 325 9.73 20.91 8.79
CA THR A 325 10.01 21.89 9.83
C THR A 325 9.97 21.21 11.20
N LEU A 326 11.06 21.27 11.97
CA LEU A 326 11.20 20.61 13.28
C LEU A 326 11.35 21.62 14.41
N MET A 327 10.38 21.61 15.34
CA MET A 327 10.33 22.49 16.51
C MET A 327 9.96 21.67 17.76
N GLY A 328 10.89 21.50 18.68
CA GLY A 328 10.67 20.86 19.97
C GLY A 328 9.74 21.64 20.89
N GLY A 329 9.12 20.92 21.81
CA GLY A 329 8.22 21.45 22.83
C GLY A 329 8.82 21.50 24.22
N GLY A 330 8.03 21.99 25.16
CA GLY A 330 8.38 21.99 26.59
C GLY A 330 9.51 22.95 26.94
N THR A 331 10.26 22.60 27.99
CA THR A 331 11.36 23.40 28.53
C THR A 331 12.69 23.14 27.82
N GLU A 332 12.92 21.91 27.36
CA GLU A 332 14.16 21.55 26.66
C GLU A 332 14.11 21.90 25.17
N LYS A 333 12.92 21.93 24.54
CA LYS A 333 12.71 22.30 23.13
C LYS A 333 13.82 21.78 22.21
N ILE A 334 13.90 20.46 22.02
CA ILE A 334 14.91 19.85 21.15
C ILE A 334 14.29 19.60 19.76
N GLY A 335 14.99 19.96 18.68
CA GLY A 335 14.52 19.62 17.33
C GLY A 335 14.62 18.11 17.09
N VAL A 336 15.84 17.60 17.05
CA VAL A 336 16.12 16.16 16.88
C VAL A 336 16.99 15.66 18.02
N LEU A 337 16.58 14.58 18.68
CA LEU A 337 17.34 13.89 19.72
C LEU A 337 17.83 12.53 19.20
N LEU A 338 19.13 12.27 19.32
CA LEU A 338 19.74 10.96 19.09
C LEU A 338 20.20 10.40 20.45
N ALA A 339 19.63 9.28 20.87
CA ALA A 339 19.90 8.65 22.16
C ALA A 339 19.93 7.11 22.06
N GLY A 340 20.13 6.42 23.19
CA GLY A 340 19.99 4.95 23.27
C GLY A 340 20.98 4.15 22.43
N GLY A 341 22.14 4.71 22.07
CA GLY A 341 23.07 4.05 21.16
C GLY A 341 22.58 3.95 19.71
N SER A 342 21.63 4.82 19.31
CA SER A 342 21.16 4.90 17.93
C SER A 342 22.33 5.11 16.96
N ASN A 343 22.35 4.42 15.83
CA ASN A 343 23.47 4.51 14.89
C ASN A 343 23.02 4.48 13.43
N THR A 344 23.85 5.05 12.55
CA THR A 344 23.52 5.16 11.12
C THR A 344 22.22 5.97 10.92
N ILE A 345 22.07 7.06 11.68
CA ILE A 345 20.91 7.95 11.60
C ILE A 345 21.16 9.05 10.58
N GLU A 346 20.25 9.21 9.63
CA GLU A 346 20.28 10.31 8.66
C GLU A 346 19.29 11.42 9.02
N ILE A 347 19.78 12.65 9.15
CA ILE A 347 18.96 13.84 9.32
C ILE A 347 19.18 14.69 8.08
N ALA A 348 18.22 14.77 7.17
CA ALA A 348 18.43 15.40 5.88
C ALA A 348 17.30 16.34 5.45
N TYR A 349 17.62 17.45 4.79
CA TYR A 349 16.61 18.33 4.16
C TYR A 349 15.53 18.84 5.12
N ASN A 350 15.87 19.15 6.37
CA ASN A 350 14.95 19.70 7.36
C ASN A 350 15.19 21.20 7.61
N LEU A 351 14.14 21.90 8.02
CA LEU A 351 14.20 23.22 8.63
C LEU A 351 14.08 23.08 10.16
N ILE A 352 15.20 23.10 10.87
CA ILE A 352 15.25 22.91 12.33
C ILE A 352 15.34 24.28 12.99
N LYS A 353 14.26 24.74 13.63
CA LYS A 353 14.18 26.12 14.14
C LYS A 353 13.50 26.30 15.49
N ASN A 354 13.79 27.41 16.16
CA ASN A 354 13.14 27.85 17.41
C ASN A 354 13.27 26.84 18.57
N ASN A 355 14.37 26.09 18.60
CA ASN A 355 14.71 25.11 19.63
C ASN A 355 15.68 25.68 20.67
N SER A 356 15.72 25.11 21.88
CA SER A 356 16.89 25.32 22.75
C SER A 356 18.10 24.61 22.15
N VAL A 357 17.91 23.39 21.63
CA VAL A 357 18.94 22.63 20.90
C VAL A 357 18.37 22.13 19.58
N GLY A 358 19.01 22.47 18.46
CA GLY A 358 18.57 22.02 17.13
C GLY A 358 18.69 20.50 16.99
N ILE A 359 19.91 19.97 17.11
CA ILE A 359 20.20 18.53 17.11
C ILE A 359 21.03 18.20 18.37
N SER A 360 20.57 17.25 19.18
CA SER A 360 21.27 16.75 20.36
C SER A 360 21.66 15.29 20.15
N VAL A 361 22.93 14.96 20.32
CA VAL A 361 23.46 13.59 20.22
C VAL A 361 23.97 13.17 21.59
N THR A 362 23.46 12.07 22.12
CA THR A 362 23.79 11.61 23.47
C THR A 362 23.97 10.10 23.52
N GLN A 363 24.42 9.56 24.66
CA GLN A 363 24.38 8.11 24.95
C GLN A 363 25.02 7.23 23.86
N ARG A 364 26.17 7.67 23.32
CA ARG A 364 26.93 6.97 22.26
C ARG A 364 26.19 6.83 20.94
N ALA A 365 25.18 7.65 20.68
CA ALA A 365 24.52 7.67 19.39
C ALA A 365 25.42 8.27 18.29
N THR A 366 25.18 7.89 17.05
CA THR A 366 25.85 8.40 15.86
C THR A 366 24.85 8.73 14.77
N GLY A 367 25.13 9.76 14.00
CA GLY A 367 24.30 10.17 12.87
C GLY A 367 25.00 11.17 11.97
N MET A 368 24.39 11.40 10.82
CA MET A 368 24.86 12.33 9.81
C MET A 368 23.76 13.37 9.55
N ALA A 369 24.11 14.64 9.65
CA ALA A 369 23.22 15.75 9.32
C ALA A 369 23.66 16.40 8.00
N THR A 370 22.85 16.29 6.95
CA THR A 370 23.14 16.76 5.59
C THR A 370 22.04 17.69 5.08
N PHE A 371 22.40 18.77 4.40
CA PHE A 371 21.42 19.66 3.73
C PHE A 371 20.27 20.19 4.62
N ASN A 372 20.50 20.34 5.93
CA ASN A 372 19.54 20.96 6.85
C ASN A 372 19.77 22.46 6.97
N THR A 373 18.68 23.21 7.18
CA THR A 373 18.73 24.60 7.63
C THR A 373 18.47 24.63 9.14
N ILE A 374 19.50 24.96 9.92
CA ILE A 374 19.43 25.04 11.40
C ILE A 374 19.50 26.51 11.79
N ILE A 375 18.37 27.11 12.20
CA ILE A 375 18.27 28.55 12.40
C ILE A 375 17.43 28.91 13.64
N SER A 376 17.74 30.02 14.31
CA SER A 376 16.98 30.50 15.48
C SER A 376 16.90 29.49 16.63
N ASN A 377 17.90 28.62 16.77
CA ASN A 377 18.07 27.75 17.93
C ASN A 377 19.07 28.38 18.90
N THR A 378 18.95 28.12 20.21
CA THR A 378 19.94 28.62 21.20
C THR A 378 21.29 27.93 20.98
N THR A 379 21.26 26.62 20.78
CA THR A 379 22.38 25.79 20.34
C THR A 379 22.01 25.09 19.03
N GLY A 380 22.88 25.15 18.03
CA GLY A 380 22.65 24.50 16.74
C GLY A 380 22.74 22.98 16.82
N VAL A 381 23.92 22.47 17.22
CA VAL A 381 24.21 21.04 17.42
C VAL A 381 24.96 20.88 18.74
N GLU A 382 24.56 19.88 19.54
CA GLU A 382 25.20 19.47 20.80
C GLU A 382 25.52 17.97 20.72
N VAL A 383 26.70 17.57 21.22
CA VAL A 383 27.23 16.19 21.17
C VAL A 383 27.82 15.80 22.52
#